data_AF-A0A2L2X9B7-F1
#
_entry.id   AF-A0A2L2X9B7-F1
#
_cell.length_a   1.000
_cell.length_b   1.000
_cell.length_c   1.000
_cell.angle_alpha   90.00
_cell.angle_beta   90.00
_cell.angle_gamma   90.00
#
_symmetry.space_group_name_H-M   'P 1'
#
loop_
_entity.id
_entity.type
_entity.pdbx_description
1 polymer ?
#
loop_
_entity_poly.entity_id
_entity_poly.type
_entity_poly.pdbx_seq_one_letter_code
_entity_poly.pdbx_strand_id
1 'polypeptide(L)'
;MEKEIKKTRNPKTKHLKAEVYKKMCATVNEHIKRGELRQDVEGWRTVKVEYDFKTNFKATVFERNENKNGRPEVVICYAGTDKFSVKDHFANVKMSVLGKVSRQMKLSNELYNETKLLYRGQGAKIHLTGHSEGGTEAMYTGLLNNVAVTTFNTYGLRREILGQIEEKIGQKRIAEGGTITNYRDPYDPVSKLVPLCGESFIVKGKKKALVSFGSLLAHRIANMGECRDAIALDVYKRENPSFIDCIKKVKLTKEDLSHLYSDLYYVYCHEIQTRMAEDEIMTEEEARKNVIDGTLTFVKGYIHSDGTAVKGYYM
;
A
#
# COMPACT_ATOMS: atom_id res chain seq x y z
N MET A 1 13.41 1.51 42.34
CA MET A 1 12.21 1.81 41.52
C MET A 1 12.70 2.33 40.17
N GLU A 2 13.14 1.40 39.32
CA GLU A 2 13.74 1.69 38.02
C GLU A 2 12.64 2.06 37.01
N LYS A 3 12.73 3.25 36.43
CA LYS A 3 11.87 3.64 35.31
C LYS A 3 12.43 3.00 34.03
N GLU A 4 11.69 2.04 33.50
CA GLU A 4 11.87 1.53 32.13
C GLU A 4 11.86 2.69 31.12
N ILE A 5 13.02 3.00 30.57
CA ILE A 5 13.14 3.82 29.37
C ILE A 5 12.63 2.97 28.21
N LYS A 6 11.40 3.25 27.75
CA LYS A 6 10.91 2.81 26.45
C LYS A 6 11.93 3.20 25.38
N LYS A 7 12.68 2.23 24.85
CA LYS A 7 13.52 2.39 23.65
C LYS A 7 12.61 2.78 22.48
N THR A 8 12.39 4.07 22.27
CA THR A 8 11.87 4.62 21.03
C THR A 8 12.86 4.26 19.92
N ARG A 9 12.44 3.40 18.98
CA ARG A 9 13.22 3.07 17.78
C ARG A 9 13.53 4.38 17.05
N ASN A 10 14.82 4.66 16.80
CA ASN A 10 15.26 5.83 16.06
C ASN A 10 14.57 5.87 14.67
N PRO A 11 13.77 6.92 14.34
CA PRO A 11 13.05 7.01 13.07
C PRO A 11 13.93 6.79 11.85
N LYS A 12 15.19 7.26 11.89
CA LYS A 12 16.16 7.06 10.79
C LYS A 12 16.43 5.58 10.50
N THR A 13 16.45 4.72 11.53
CA THR A 13 16.70 3.28 11.35
C THR A 13 15.51 2.53 10.75
N LYS A 14 14.28 3.00 11.00
CA LYS A 14 13.04 2.43 10.42
C LYS A 14 13.00 2.64 8.91
N HIS A 15 13.32 3.85 8.46
CA HIS A 15 13.30 4.22 7.05
C HIS A 15 14.41 3.55 6.24
N LEU A 16 15.60 3.36 6.84
CA LEU A 16 16.68 2.60 6.20
C LEU A 16 16.30 1.14 5.96
N LYS A 17 15.67 0.47 6.93
CA LYS A 17 15.18 -0.91 6.73
C LYS A 17 14.10 -0.99 5.64
N ALA A 18 13.21 0.01 5.59
CA ALA A 18 12.19 0.07 4.54
C ALA A 18 12.81 0.20 3.13
N GLU A 19 13.94 0.88 2.99
CA GLU A 19 14.62 0.98 1.69
C GLU A 19 15.12 -0.40 1.19
N VAL A 20 15.62 -1.25 2.10
CA VAL A 20 15.97 -2.65 1.79
C VAL A 20 14.72 -3.43 1.34
N TYR A 21 13.62 -3.31 2.09
CA TYR A 21 12.36 -4.00 1.76
C TYR A 21 11.76 -3.54 0.43
N LYS A 22 11.90 -2.25 0.08
CA LYS A 22 11.50 -1.72 -1.23
C LYS A 22 12.29 -2.39 -2.36
N LYS A 23 13.60 -2.58 -2.18
CA LYS A 23 14.45 -3.30 -3.15
C LYS A 23 14.04 -4.77 -3.29
N MET A 24 13.74 -5.46 -2.18
CA MET A 24 13.21 -6.82 -2.23
C MET A 24 11.91 -6.90 -3.04
N CYS A 25 10.97 -5.98 -2.79
CA CYS A 25 9.72 -5.92 -3.56
C CYS A 25 9.96 -5.67 -5.06
N ALA A 26 11.03 -4.96 -5.43
CA ALA A 26 11.38 -4.72 -6.82
C ALA A 26 11.93 -5.97 -7.53
N THR A 27 12.52 -6.93 -6.80
CA THR A 27 13.17 -8.12 -7.36
C THR A 27 12.32 -9.39 -7.34
N VAL A 28 11.24 -9.47 -6.56
CA VAL A 28 10.42 -10.72 -6.43
C VAL A 28 10.02 -11.31 -7.79
N ASN A 29 9.51 -10.48 -8.71
CA ASN A 29 9.09 -10.97 -10.03
C ASN A 29 10.26 -11.48 -10.88
N GLU A 30 11.48 -10.96 -10.67
CA GLU A 30 12.67 -11.47 -11.35
C GLU A 30 13.11 -12.81 -10.75
N HIS A 31 13.06 -12.96 -9.43
CA HIS A 31 13.37 -14.22 -8.75
C HIS A 31 12.44 -15.35 -9.20
N ILE A 32 11.16 -15.05 -9.36
CA ILE A 32 10.16 -16.02 -9.85
C ILE A 32 10.44 -16.44 -11.29
N LYS A 33 10.81 -15.51 -12.16
CA LYS A 33 11.15 -15.82 -13.56
C LYS A 33 12.40 -16.68 -13.69
N ARG A 34 13.39 -16.47 -12.82
CA ARG A 34 14.68 -17.18 -12.88
C ARG A 34 14.69 -18.48 -12.08
N GLY A 35 13.81 -18.65 -11.10
CA GLY A 35 13.81 -19.80 -10.18
C GLY A 35 15.03 -19.82 -9.25
N GLU A 36 15.70 -18.69 -9.05
CA GLU A 36 17.00 -18.62 -8.37
C GLU A 36 16.85 -18.43 -6.85
N LEU A 37 17.45 -19.34 -6.07
CA LEU A 37 17.50 -19.31 -4.60
C LEU A 37 18.74 -18.59 -4.04
N ARG A 38 19.46 -17.77 -4.83
CA ARG A 38 20.80 -17.28 -4.42
C ARG A 38 21.11 -15.81 -4.70
N GLN A 39 20.16 -15.03 -5.23
CA GLN A 39 20.41 -13.61 -5.42
C GLN A 39 20.41 -12.87 -4.08
N ASP A 40 21.50 -12.18 -3.80
CA ASP A 40 21.67 -11.34 -2.63
C ASP A 40 20.97 -9.98 -2.85
N VAL A 41 20.09 -9.59 -1.93
CA VAL A 41 19.53 -8.24 -1.86
C VAL A 41 20.06 -7.56 -0.59
N GLU A 42 21.21 -6.90 -0.69
CA GLU A 42 21.85 -6.17 0.42
C GLU A 42 22.15 -7.01 1.67
N GLY A 43 22.81 -8.16 1.47
CA GLY A 43 23.15 -9.15 2.48
C GLY A 43 22.02 -10.14 2.78
N TRP A 44 20.89 -10.07 2.08
CA TRP A 44 19.76 -10.99 2.27
C TRP A 44 19.74 -12.08 1.22
N ARG A 45 19.70 -13.32 1.68
CA ARG A 45 19.63 -14.51 0.83
C ARG A 45 18.18 -14.93 0.59
N THR A 46 17.82 -15.16 -0.66
CA THR A 46 16.57 -15.86 -0.99
C THR A 46 16.60 -17.30 -0.48
N VAL A 47 15.61 -17.73 0.31
CA VAL A 47 15.53 -19.11 0.83
C VAL A 47 14.34 -19.89 0.28
N LYS A 48 13.31 -19.19 -0.19
CA LYS A 48 12.15 -19.79 -0.84
C LYS A 48 11.56 -18.83 -1.86
N VAL A 49 11.12 -19.36 -3.00
CA VAL A 49 10.33 -18.65 -4.01
C VAL A 49 9.04 -19.43 -4.17
N GLU A 50 7.90 -18.74 -4.09
CA GLU A 50 6.57 -19.33 -4.18
C GLU A 50 5.84 -18.73 -5.39
N TYR A 51 5.24 -19.59 -6.22
CA TYR A 51 4.43 -19.18 -7.35
C TYR A 51 3.28 -20.15 -7.59
N ASP A 52 2.05 -19.68 -7.39
CA ASP A 52 0.84 -20.41 -7.74
C ASP A 52 0.27 -19.85 -9.06
N PHE A 53 0.39 -20.63 -10.13
CA PHE A 53 -0.03 -20.24 -11.47
C PHE A 53 -1.54 -19.98 -11.60
N LYS A 54 -2.36 -20.64 -10.77
CA LYS A 54 -3.84 -20.55 -10.86
C LYS A 54 -4.35 -19.21 -10.38
N THR A 55 -3.71 -18.68 -9.35
CA THR A 55 -4.11 -17.44 -8.68
C THR A 55 -3.16 -16.29 -8.97
N ASN A 56 -2.06 -16.57 -9.68
CA ASN A 56 -0.94 -15.66 -9.88
C ASN A 56 -0.33 -15.17 -8.55
N PHE A 57 -0.51 -15.92 -7.46
CA PHE A 57 0.11 -15.62 -6.17
C PHE A 57 1.62 -15.84 -6.26
N LYS A 58 2.38 -14.89 -5.73
CA LYS A 58 3.83 -14.79 -5.93
C LYS A 58 4.49 -14.24 -4.67
N ALA A 59 5.50 -14.94 -4.17
CA ALA A 59 6.24 -14.47 -3.02
C ALA A 59 7.70 -14.95 -3.02
N THR A 60 8.52 -14.25 -2.24
CA THR A 60 9.90 -14.67 -1.95
C THR A 60 10.15 -14.52 -0.46
N VAL A 61 10.74 -15.56 0.14
CA VAL A 61 11.23 -15.53 1.52
C VAL A 61 12.72 -15.25 1.49
N PHE A 62 13.12 -14.21 2.21
CA PHE A 62 14.50 -13.80 2.40
C PHE A 62 14.94 -14.08 3.83
N GLU A 63 16.20 -14.46 3.98
CA GLU A 63 16.84 -14.69 5.27
C GLU A 63 18.14 -13.92 5.34
N ARG A 64 18.43 -13.38 6.52
CA ARG A 64 19.76 -12.90 6.85
C ARG A 64 20.14 -13.32 8.26
N ASN A 65 21.34 -13.86 8.39
CA ASN A 65 21.93 -14.23 9.67
C ASN A 65 22.66 -13.02 10.26
N GLU A 66 21.92 -12.01 10.69
CA GLU A 66 22.52 -10.81 11.28
C GLU A 66 21.81 -10.36 12.55
N ASN A 67 22.14 -11.03 13.65
CA ASN A 67 22.05 -10.41 14.95
C ASN A 67 23.26 -10.87 15.78
N LYS A 68 23.79 -9.99 16.64
CA LYS A 68 24.86 -10.29 17.63
C LYS A 68 24.58 -11.51 18.53
N ASN A 69 23.37 -12.08 18.45
CA ASN A 69 22.86 -13.18 19.25
C ASN A 69 22.60 -14.46 18.42
N GLY A 70 23.01 -14.52 17.15
CA GLY A 70 22.91 -15.72 16.29
C GLY A 70 21.50 -16.11 15.83
N ARG A 71 20.50 -15.21 15.92
CA ARG A 71 19.12 -15.48 15.48
C ARG A 71 18.92 -15.02 14.03
N PRO A 72 18.16 -15.73 13.20
CA PRO A 72 17.87 -15.29 11.83
C PRO A 72 16.82 -14.17 11.80
N GLU A 73 17.02 -13.18 10.93
CA GLU A 73 15.96 -12.28 10.48
C GLU A 73 15.37 -12.82 9.19
N VAL A 74 14.04 -12.83 9.08
CA VAL A 74 13.32 -13.41 7.93
C VAL A 74 12.34 -12.38 7.41
N VAL A 75 12.31 -12.20 6.08
CA VAL A 75 11.36 -11.31 5.41
C VAL A 75 10.57 -12.11 4.38
N ILE A 76 9.25 -12.09 4.49
CA ILE A 76 8.36 -12.62 3.44
C ILE A 76 7.90 -11.45 2.59
N CYS A 77 8.30 -11.45 1.32
CA CYS A 77 7.95 -10.42 0.37
C CYS A 77 6.93 -10.95 -0.64
N TYR A 78 5.70 -10.44 -0.58
CA TYR A 78 4.65 -10.76 -1.53
C TYR A 78 4.73 -9.81 -2.74
N ALA A 79 4.63 -10.34 -3.96
CA ALA A 79 4.65 -9.53 -5.17
C ALA A 79 3.29 -8.87 -5.42
N GLY A 80 3.33 -7.68 -6.00
CA GLY A 80 2.16 -7.13 -6.69
C GLY A 80 1.96 -7.80 -8.05
N THR A 81 0.81 -7.53 -8.68
CA THR A 81 0.47 -8.00 -10.02
C THR A 81 1.49 -7.56 -11.08
N ASP A 82 1.69 -8.36 -12.12
CA ASP A 82 2.65 -8.05 -13.19
C ASP A 82 2.32 -6.76 -13.96
N LYS A 83 3.36 -5.97 -14.23
CA LYS A 83 3.30 -4.64 -14.88
C LYS A 83 2.75 -4.65 -16.32
N PHE A 84 2.65 -5.81 -16.96
CA PHE A 84 2.25 -5.96 -18.37
C PHE A 84 0.77 -6.27 -18.56
N SER A 85 0.03 -6.57 -17.49
CA SER A 85 -1.42 -6.71 -17.56
C SER A 85 -2.10 -5.70 -16.65
N VAL A 86 -2.14 -4.46 -17.13
CA VAL A 86 -2.89 -3.37 -16.52
C VAL A 86 -4.38 -3.78 -16.36
N LYS A 87 -4.91 -4.56 -17.30
CA LYS A 87 -6.27 -5.11 -17.23
C LYS A 87 -6.44 -6.14 -16.10
N ASP A 88 -5.51 -7.08 -15.92
CA ASP A 88 -5.60 -8.08 -14.84
C ASP A 88 -5.32 -7.45 -13.46
N HIS A 89 -4.41 -6.47 -13.41
CA HIS A 89 -4.16 -5.66 -12.21
C HIS A 89 -5.45 -5.02 -11.70
N PHE A 90 -6.29 -4.49 -12.58
CA PHE A 90 -7.55 -3.86 -12.18
C PHE A 90 -8.68 -4.84 -11.90
N ALA A 91 -8.70 -6.02 -12.54
CA ALA A 91 -9.62 -7.08 -12.14
C ALA A 91 -9.33 -7.56 -10.71
N ASN A 92 -8.05 -7.75 -10.36
CA ASN A 92 -7.63 -8.16 -9.03
C ASN A 92 -7.87 -7.06 -7.98
N VAL A 93 -7.53 -5.81 -8.29
CA VAL A 93 -7.85 -4.66 -7.43
C VAL A 93 -9.36 -4.56 -7.23
N LYS A 94 -10.17 -4.71 -8.29
CA LYS A 94 -11.64 -4.73 -8.21
C LYS A 94 -12.13 -5.80 -7.24
N MET A 95 -11.63 -7.03 -7.32
CA MET A 95 -12.02 -8.12 -6.41
C MET A 95 -11.62 -7.86 -4.96
N SER A 96 -10.42 -7.33 -4.74
CA SER A 96 -9.94 -7.00 -3.39
C SER A 96 -10.68 -5.81 -2.77
N VAL A 97 -11.20 -4.89 -3.58
CA VAL A 97 -12.12 -3.85 -3.12
C VAL A 97 -13.57 -4.30 -3.01
N LEU A 98 -13.94 -5.57 -3.23
CA LEU A 98 -15.32 -6.05 -2.98
C LEU A 98 -15.54 -6.55 -1.53
N GLY A 99 -14.58 -6.36 -0.63
CA GLY A 99 -14.73 -6.70 0.80
C GLY A 99 -14.68 -8.20 1.09
N LYS A 100 -14.27 -9.04 0.14
CA LYS A 100 -14.10 -10.49 0.32
C LYS A 100 -12.62 -10.84 0.47
N VAL A 101 -12.31 -11.77 1.38
CA VAL A 101 -10.96 -12.33 1.51
C VAL A 101 -10.59 -13.08 0.23
N SER A 102 -9.57 -12.60 -0.48
CA SER A 102 -9.14 -13.19 -1.75
C SER A 102 -8.40 -14.52 -1.53
N ARG A 103 -8.26 -15.33 -2.59
CA ARG A 103 -7.45 -16.56 -2.54
C ARG A 103 -5.97 -16.25 -2.27
N GLN A 104 -5.43 -15.18 -2.87
CA GLN A 104 -4.05 -14.76 -2.63
C GLN A 104 -3.81 -14.36 -1.17
N MET A 105 -4.76 -13.67 -0.52
CA MET A 105 -4.69 -13.40 0.92
C MET A 105 -4.60 -14.68 1.75
N LYS A 106 -5.36 -15.72 1.40
CA LYS A 106 -5.28 -17.03 2.08
C LYS A 106 -3.91 -17.69 1.87
N LEU A 107 -3.42 -17.73 0.63
CA LEU A 107 -2.10 -18.27 0.28
C LEU A 107 -0.97 -17.49 0.98
N SER A 108 -1.10 -16.17 1.09
CA SER A 108 -0.12 -15.32 1.79
C SER A 108 0.04 -15.69 3.27
N ASN A 109 -1.09 -16.05 3.92
CA ASN A 109 -1.12 -16.52 5.29
C ASN A 109 -0.64 -17.97 5.44
N GLU A 110 -0.95 -18.85 4.48
CA GLU A 110 -0.43 -20.22 4.42
C GLU A 110 1.11 -20.21 4.35
N LEU A 111 1.69 -19.42 3.44
CA LEU A 111 3.15 -19.25 3.32
C LEU A 111 3.78 -18.69 4.60
N TYR A 112 3.12 -17.75 5.28
CA TYR A 112 3.58 -17.26 6.58
C TYR A 112 3.61 -18.37 7.62
N ASN A 113 2.56 -19.19 7.71
CA ASN A 113 2.51 -20.30 8.67
C ASN A 113 3.59 -21.35 8.39
N GLU A 114 3.81 -21.70 7.12
CA GLU A 114 4.91 -22.58 6.72
C GLU A 114 6.27 -22.02 7.12
N THR A 115 6.51 -20.74 6.85
CA THR A 115 7.75 -20.05 7.20
C THR A 115 7.94 -20.01 8.72
N LYS A 116 6.87 -19.70 9.47
CA LYS A 116 6.88 -19.71 10.94
C LYS A 116 7.22 -21.08 11.51
N LEU A 117 6.73 -22.15 10.89
CA LEU A 117 7.06 -23.53 11.28
C LEU A 117 8.52 -23.86 10.98
N LEU A 118 9.03 -23.49 9.80
CA LEU A 118 10.43 -23.70 9.40
C LEU A 118 11.42 -23.07 10.39
N TYR A 119 11.09 -21.89 10.89
CA TYR A 119 11.93 -21.13 11.82
C TYR A 119 11.59 -21.33 13.31
N ARG A 120 10.70 -22.29 13.63
CA ARG A 120 10.28 -22.57 15.01
C ARG A 120 11.48 -23.00 15.85
N GLY A 121 11.59 -22.45 17.06
CA GLY A 121 12.70 -22.75 17.99
C GLY A 121 13.99 -21.98 17.73
N GLN A 122 14.11 -21.28 16.60
CA GLN A 122 15.32 -20.51 16.24
C GLN A 122 15.28 -19.06 16.75
N GLY A 123 14.16 -18.64 17.37
CA GLY A 123 13.96 -17.27 17.83
C GLY A 123 13.92 -16.24 16.70
N ALA A 124 13.62 -16.69 15.48
CA ALA A 124 13.59 -15.87 14.27
C ALA A 124 12.58 -14.73 14.37
N LYS A 125 12.92 -13.58 13.78
CA LYS A 125 11.97 -12.47 13.62
C LYS A 125 11.50 -12.43 12.17
N ILE A 126 10.23 -12.76 11.96
CA ILE A 126 9.59 -12.69 10.65
C ILE A 126 8.98 -11.29 10.47
N HIS A 127 9.25 -10.68 9.33
CA HIS A 127 8.68 -9.41 8.89
C HIS A 127 7.99 -9.62 7.54
N LEU A 128 6.86 -8.96 7.32
CA LEU A 128 6.10 -9.08 6.08
C LEU A 128 6.28 -7.81 5.26
N THR A 129 6.42 -7.95 3.95
CA THR A 129 6.50 -6.80 3.06
C THR A 129 5.81 -7.06 1.72
N GLY A 130 5.44 -5.98 1.03
CA GLY A 130 4.87 -6.09 -0.30
C GLY A 130 4.60 -4.74 -0.94
N HIS A 131 4.52 -4.74 -2.26
CA HIS A 131 4.14 -3.60 -3.08
C HIS A 131 2.78 -3.85 -3.72
N SER A 132 1.97 -2.79 -3.85
CA SER A 132 0.66 -2.87 -4.51
C SER A 132 -0.21 -3.97 -3.88
N GLU A 133 -0.77 -4.88 -4.67
CA GLU A 133 -1.54 -6.04 -4.19
C GLU A 133 -0.81 -6.87 -3.13
N GLY A 134 0.49 -7.12 -3.30
CA GLY A 134 1.30 -7.87 -2.33
C GLY A 134 1.43 -7.13 -0.98
N GLY A 135 1.33 -5.80 -0.97
CA GLY A 135 1.27 -5.03 0.27
C GLY A 135 -0.03 -5.28 1.05
N THR A 136 -1.15 -5.45 0.34
CA THR A 136 -2.46 -5.77 0.92
C THR A 136 -2.46 -7.18 1.48
N GLU A 137 -1.85 -8.14 0.78
CA GLU A 137 -1.63 -9.51 1.25
C GLU A 137 -0.76 -9.54 2.52
N ALA A 138 0.31 -8.75 2.55
CA ALA A 138 1.17 -8.58 3.72
C ALA A 138 0.39 -8.01 4.91
N MET A 139 -0.45 -7.00 4.67
CA MET A 139 -1.28 -6.37 5.70
C MET A 139 -2.31 -7.36 6.28
N TYR A 140 -3.01 -8.10 5.42
CA TYR A 140 -3.94 -9.14 5.83
C TYR A 140 -3.27 -10.18 6.73
N THR A 141 -2.13 -10.71 6.30
CA THR A 141 -1.39 -11.73 7.04
C THR A 141 -0.80 -11.18 8.34
N GLY A 142 -0.29 -9.95 8.31
CA GLY A 142 0.29 -9.29 9.48
C GLY A 142 -0.72 -9.00 10.57
N LEU A 143 -1.91 -8.51 10.21
CA LEU A 143 -3.00 -8.30 11.17
C LEU A 143 -3.49 -9.61 11.78
N LEU A 144 -3.68 -10.64 10.96
CA LEU A 144 -4.19 -11.94 11.41
C LEU A 144 -3.21 -12.64 12.39
N ASN A 145 -1.92 -12.38 12.27
CA ASN A 145 -0.89 -13.06 13.05
C ASN A 145 -0.12 -12.16 14.03
N ASN A 146 -0.51 -10.88 14.13
CA ASN A 146 0.21 -9.85 14.89
C ASN A 146 1.71 -9.77 14.55
N VAL A 147 2.01 -9.62 13.26
CA VAL A 147 3.37 -9.56 12.70
C VAL A 147 3.64 -8.17 12.13
N ALA A 148 4.89 -7.72 12.22
CA ALA A 148 5.29 -6.44 11.66
C ALA A 148 5.20 -6.45 10.12
N VAL A 149 4.68 -5.36 9.54
CA VAL A 149 4.45 -5.21 8.11
C VAL A 149 5.07 -3.90 7.61
N THR A 150 5.69 -3.93 6.44
CA THR A 150 6.05 -2.73 5.68
C THR A 150 5.52 -2.82 4.26
N THR A 151 4.81 -1.79 3.80
CA THR A 151 4.17 -1.82 2.48
C THR A 151 4.57 -0.64 1.62
N PHE A 152 4.45 -0.80 0.30
CA PHE A 152 4.81 0.22 -0.69
C PHE A 152 3.67 0.41 -1.68
N ASN A 153 3.14 1.62 -1.82
CA ASN A 153 2.03 1.95 -2.74
C ASN A 153 0.87 0.94 -2.69
N THR A 154 0.56 0.43 -1.51
CA THR A 154 -0.52 -0.54 -1.30
C THR A 154 -1.85 0.17 -1.07
N TYR A 155 -2.94 -0.51 -1.37
CA TYR A 155 -4.27 -0.13 -0.86
C TYR A 155 -4.56 -0.87 0.46
N GLY A 156 -5.48 -0.33 1.27
CA GLY A 156 -5.85 -0.93 2.54
C GLY A 156 -6.85 -2.09 2.43
N LEU A 157 -7.20 -2.66 3.59
CA LEU A 157 -8.24 -3.67 3.71
C LEU A 157 -9.59 -3.00 3.99
N ARG A 158 -10.66 -3.51 3.36
CA ARG A 158 -12.01 -3.03 3.64
C ARG A 158 -12.49 -3.44 5.04
N ARG A 159 -13.48 -2.72 5.55
CA ARG A 159 -14.05 -2.92 6.89
C ARG A 159 -14.60 -4.33 7.10
N GLU A 160 -15.17 -4.93 6.06
CA GLU A 160 -15.71 -6.30 6.11
C GLU A 160 -14.59 -7.33 6.33
N ILE A 161 -13.43 -7.13 5.72
CA ILE A 161 -12.26 -7.99 5.92
C ILE A 161 -11.66 -7.74 7.30
N LEU A 162 -11.54 -6.47 7.71
CA LEU A 162 -11.06 -6.13 9.05
C LEU A 162 -11.94 -6.75 10.14
N GLY A 163 -13.27 -6.67 10.02
CA GLY A 163 -14.21 -7.29 10.95
C GLY A 163 -14.03 -8.82 11.05
N GLN A 164 -13.80 -9.50 9.92
CA GLN A 164 -13.50 -10.95 9.92
C GLN A 164 -12.17 -11.27 10.62
N ILE A 165 -11.16 -10.40 10.52
CA ILE A 165 -9.89 -10.60 11.24
C ILE A 165 -10.11 -10.36 12.74
N GLU A 166 -10.78 -9.27 13.12
CA GLU A 166 -11.11 -8.93 14.50
C GLU A 166 -11.86 -10.06 15.21
N GLU A 167 -12.84 -10.66 14.53
CA GLU A 167 -13.58 -11.82 15.01
C GLU A 167 -12.64 -13.03 15.21
N LYS A 168 -11.81 -13.36 14.22
CA LYS A 168 -10.89 -14.51 14.29
C LYS A 168 -9.85 -14.40 15.39
N ILE A 169 -9.33 -13.20 15.66
CA ILE A 169 -8.26 -13.00 16.65
C ILE A 169 -8.80 -12.56 18.02
N GLY A 170 -10.10 -12.28 18.15
CA GLY A 170 -10.73 -11.83 19.39
C GLY A 170 -10.28 -10.44 19.86
N GLN A 171 -9.86 -9.56 18.95
CA GLN A 171 -9.39 -8.20 19.27
C GLN A 171 -10.13 -7.17 18.40
N LYS A 172 -10.50 -6.04 19.01
CA LYS A 172 -11.14 -4.92 18.31
C LYS A 172 -10.12 -3.84 17.95
N ARG A 173 -10.39 -3.07 16.89
CA ARG A 173 -9.62 -1.92 16.42
C ARG A 173 -8.20 -2.25 15.99
N ILE A 174 -8.02 -3.40 15.36
CA ILE A 174 -6.70 -3.87 14.88
C ILE A 174 -6.07 -2.91 13.87
N ALA A 175 -6.90 -2.15 13.15
CA ALA A 175 -6.49 -1.16 12.17
C ALA A 175 -5.66 0.01 12.77
N GLU A 176 -5.80 0.25 14.07
CA GLU A 176 -5.10 1.30 14.82
C GLU A 176 -3.74 0.82 15.38
N GLY A 177 -3.40 -0.47 15.22
CA GLY A 177 -2.18 -1.09 15.76
C GLY A 177 -0.90 -0.75 14.99
N GLY A 178 0.12 -0.23 15.69
CA GLY A 178 1.39 0.25 15.14
C GLY A 178 2.38 -0.80 14.61
N THR A 179 1.91 -1.98 14.19
CA THR A 179 2.76 -3.02 13.58
C THR A 179 2.87 -2.87 12.06
N ILE A 180 2.01 -2.05 11.44
CA ILE A 180 2.01 -1.78 10.00
C ILE A 180 2.61 -0.40 9.74
N THR A 181 3.53 -0.35 8.77
CA THR A 181 4.09 0.89 8.22
C THR A 181 3.89 0.92 6.72
N ASN A 182 3.26 1.97 6.21
CA ASN A 182 2.98 2.13 4.78
C ASN A 182 3.82 3.28 4.22
N TYR A 183 4.46 3.06 3.07
CA TYR A 183 5.13 4.09 2.29
C TYR A 183 4.38 4.30 0.98
N ARG A 184 4.06 5.56 0.67
CA ARG A 184 3.23 5.89 -0.49
C ARG A 184 3.82 7.04 -1.28
N ASP A 185 3.71 6.98 -2.58
CA ASP A 185 3.83 8.16 -3.43
C ASP A 185 2.56 9.02 -3.29
N PRO A 186 2.66 10.35 -3.14
CA PRO A 186 1.47 11.21 -3.01
C PRO A 186 0.58 11.20 -4.26
N TYR A 187 1.11 10.79 -5.40
CA TYR A 187 0.41 10.70 -6.66
C TYR A 187 0.05 9.27 -7.07
N ASP A 188 0.32 8.27 -6.23
CA ASP A 188 -0.10 6.90 -6.49
C ASP A 188 -1.64 6.78 -6.34
N PRO A 189 -2.37 6.43 -7.41
CA PRO A 189 -3.82 6.35 -7.35
C PRO A 189 -4.31 5.09 -6.63
N VAL A 190 -3.50 4.02 -6.61
CA VAL A 190 -3.90 2.72 -6.03
C VAL A 190 -3.98 2.81 -4.52
N SER A 191 -2.98 3.39 -3.86
CA SER A 191 -3.00 3.54 -2.40
C SER A 191 -4.10 4.45 -1.87
N LYS A 192 -4.78 5.20 -2.75
CA LYS A 192 -5.92 6.08 -2.42
C LYS A 192 -7.27 5.36 -2.46
N LEU A 193 -7.32 4.09 -2.91
CA LEU A 193 -8.58 3.37 -3.10
C LEU A 193 -9.29 3.01 -1.79
N VAL A 194 -8.52 2.50 -0.83
CA VAL A 194 -9.04 2.04 0.46
C VAL A 194 -8.13 2.59 1.56
N PRO A 195 -8.69 3.19 2.63
CA PRO A 195 -7.90 3.69 3.75
C PRO A 195 -6.96 2.62 4.32
N LEU A 196 -5.73 3.01 4.61
CA LEU A 196 -4.70 2.12 5.15
C LEU A 196 -4.79 1.97 6.67
N CYS A 197 -4.41 0.80 7.15
CA CYS A 197 -4.21 0.52 8.56
C CYS A 197 -2.78 0.89 9.00
N GLY A 198 -2.62 1.24 10.28
CA GLY A 198 -1.32 1.59 10.86
C GLY A 198 -0.75 2.94 10.39
N GLU A 199 0.56 3.11 10.55
CA GLU A 199 1.23 4.38 10.26
C GLU A 199 1.52 4.52 8.76
N SER A 200 1.39 5.74 8.22
CA SER A 200 1.65 6.02 6.81
C SER A 200 2.65 7.15 6.64
N PHE A 201 3.49 7.01 5.62
CA PHE A 201 4.51 7.98 5.24
C PHE A 201 4.42 8.26 3.74
N ILE A 202 4.64 9.53 3.39
CA ILE A 202 4.73 9.98 2.01
C ILE A 202 6.19 9.98 1.57
N VAL A 203 6.46 9.33 0.45
CA VAL A 203 7.75 9.25 -0.22
C VAL A 203 7.57 9.80 -1.63
N LYS A 204 8.07 11.01 -1.86
CA LYS A 204 7.91 11.68 -3.15
C LYS A 204 8.71 10.95 -4.24
N GLY A 205 8.02 10.40 -5.23
CA GLY A 205 8.64 9.71 -6.36
C GLY A 205 9.34 10.62 -7.35
N LYS A 206 10.03 9.99 -8.30
CA LYS A 206 10.82 10.66 -9.34
C LYS A 206 9.95 11.23 -10.47
N LYS A 207 8.68 10.84 -10.55
CA LYS A 207 7.76 11.18 -11.64
C LYS A 207 6.52 11.87 -11.11
N LYS A 208 6.15 12.97 -11.76
CA LYS A 208 5.08 13.88 -11.36
C LYS A 208 3.73 13.41 -11.93
N ALA A 209 2.63 13.71 -11.26
CA ALA A 209 1.29 13.58 -11.84
C ALA A 209 0.78 14.91 -12.39
N LEU A 210 0.14 14.86 -13.55
CA LEU A 210 -0.46 16.04 -14.20
C LEU A 210 -1.94 16.25 -13.81
N VAL A 211 -2.49 15.35 -12.99
CA VAL A 211 -3.90 15.35 -12.59
C VAL A 211 -4.02 15.06 -11.09
N SER A 212 -5.03 15.66 -10.47
CA SER A 212 -5.27 15.64 -9.01
C SER A 212 -5.49 14.23 -8.47
N PHE A 213 -6.03 13.36 -9.32
CA PHE A 213 -6.30 11.95 -9.03
C PHE A 213 -5.07 11.03 -9.13
N GLY A 214 -3.93 11.52 -9.59
CA GLY A 214 -2.65 10.79 -9.58
C GLY A 214 -2.22 10.20 -10.93
N SER A 215 -1.25 9.27 -10.89
CA SER A 215 -0.67 8.63 -12.08
C SER A 215 -0.24 7.20 -11.82
N LEU A 216 -0.51 6.29 -12.76
CA LEU A 216 0.00 4.91 -12.70
C LEU A 216 1.52 4.82 -12.76
N LEU A 217 2.21 5.87 -13.23
CA LEU A 217 3.66 5.93 -13.12
C LEU A 217 4.11 6.06 -11.66
N ALA A 218 3.40 6.84 -10.85
CA ALA A 218 3.68 7.00 -9.42
C ALA A 218 3.44 5.70 -8.63
N HIS A 219 2.52 4.84 -9.12
CA HIS A 219 2.28 3.53 -8.52
C HIS A 219 3.50 2.59 -8.60
N ARG A 220 4.30 2.69 -9.67
CA ARG A 220 5.42 1.76 -9.92
C ARG A 220 6.46 1.86 -8.82
N ILE A 221 6.82 0.72 -8.22
CA ILE A 221 7.85 0.68 -7.17
C ILE A 221 9.19 1.28 -7.59
N ALA A 222 9.56 1.13 -8.87
CA ALA A 222 10.79 1.71 -9.42
C ALA A 222 10.78 3.25 -9.49
N ASN A 223 9.59 3.86 -9.45
CA ASN A 223 9.42 5.30 -9.48
C ASN A 223 9.22 5.92 -8.09
N MET A 224 8.99 5.10 -7.06
CA MET A 224 8.97 5.60 -5.67
C MET A 224 10.30 6.24 -5.31
N GLY A 225 10.22 7.28 -4.47
CA GLY A 225 11.40 7.95 -3.93
C GLY A 225 12.12 7.10 -2.90
N GLU A 226 13.06 7.72 -2.20
CA GLU A 226 13.86 7.08 -1.17
C GLU A 226 13.10 7.07 0.17
N CYS A 227 13.01 5.91 0.83
CA CYS A 227 12.26 5.81 2.09
C CYS A 227 12.89 6.64 3.22
N ARG A 228 14.19 6.95 3.13
CA ARG A 228 14.91 7.81 4.09
C ARG A 228 14.40 9.25 4.13
N ASP A 229 13.77 9.71 3.05
CA ASP A 229 13.21 11.05 2.90
C ASP A 229 11.70 11.09 3.18
N ALA A 230 11.20 10.02 3.82
CA ALA A 230 9.80 9.86 4.16
C ALA A 230 9.30 10.95 5.11
N ILE A 231 8.14 11.52 4.78
CA ILE A 231 7.42 12.50 5.61
C ILE A 231 6.20 11.79 6.20
N ALA A 232 5.94 11.95 7.51
CA ALA A 232 4.74 11.37 8.11
C ALA A 232 3.47 11.96 7.46
N LEU A 233 2.45 11.10 7.26
CA LEU A 233 1.24 11.47 6.50
C LEU A 233 0.52 12.70 7.07
N ASP A 234 0.44 12.81 8.39
CA ASP A 234 -0.18 13.94 9.09
C ASP A 234 0.58 15.26 8.86
N VAL A 235 1.91 15.22 8.88
CA VAL A 235 2.76 16.35 8.52
C VAL A 235 2.54 16.74 7.06
N TYR A 236 2.58 15.76 6.15
CA TYR A 236 2.37 16.00 4.73
C TYR A 236 1.00 16.64 4.46
N LYS A 237 -0.06 16.16 5.11
CA LYS A 237 -1.43 16.70 4.97
C LYS A 237 -1.54 18.15 5.46
N ARG A 238 -0.84 18.52 6.53
CA ARG A 238 -0.81 19.91 7.00
C ARG A 238 -0.10 20.83 6.02
N GLU A 239 1.00 20.37 5.43
CA GLU A 239 1.78 21.14 4.45
C GLU A 239 1.11 21.16 3.06
N ASN A 240 0.22 20.20 2.78
CA ASN A 240 -0.43 20.02 1.49
C ASN A 240 -1.93 19.77 1.72
N PRO A 241 -2.72 20.81 2.11
CA PRO A 241 -4.14 20.66 2.45
C PRO A 241 -4.99 20.16 1.27
N SER A 242 -4.51 20.36 0.05
CA SER A 242 -5.06 19.88 -1.21
C SER A 242 -4.63 18.45 -1.59
N PHE A 243 -4.09 17.69 -0.64
CA PHE A 243 -3.71 16.29 -0.88
C PHE A 243 -4.91 15.35 -0.76
N ILE A 244 -5.16 14.58 -1.83
CA ILE A 244 -6.16 13.52 -1.83
C ILE A 244 -5.58 12.25 -1.22
N ASP A 245 -5.83 12.06 0.07
CA ASP A 245 -5.40 10.90 0.87
C ASP A 245 -6.15 9.61 0.47
N CYS A 246 -7.46 9.75 0.24
CA CYS A 246 -8.36 8.67 -0.15
C CYS A 246 -9.42 9.22 -1.11
N ILE A 247 -9.73 8.49 -2.18
CA ILE A 247 -10.68 8.92 -3.22
C ILE A 247 -12.11 9.09 -2.65
N LYS A 248 -12.46 8.35 -1.60
CA LYS A 248 -13.74 8.49 -0.88
C LYS A 248 -13.97 9.85 -0.24
N LYS A 249 -12.92 10.66 -0.07
CA LYS A 249 -12.96 11.97 0.58
C LYS A 249 -13.15 13.14 -0.39
N VAL A 250 -13.22 12.87 -1.70
CA VAL A 250 -13.45 13.90 -2.72
C VAL A 250 -14.77 13.67 -3.42
N LYS A 251 -15.39 14.74 -3.90
CA LYS A 251 -16.57 14.66 -4.78
C LYS A 251 -16.10 14.61 -6.24
N LEU A 252 -16.74 13.75 -7.02
CA LEU A 252 -16.45 13.56 -8.44
C LEU A 252 -17.57 14.19 -9.26
N THR A 253 -17.21 15.07 -10.20
CA THR A 253 -18.16 15.61 -11.17
C THR A 253 -18.11 14.84 -12.49
N LYS A 254 -19.11 15.02 -13.35
CA LYS A 254 -19.07 14.51 -14.73
C LYS A 254 -17.86 15.06 -15.52
N GLU A 255 -17.41 16.28 -15.22
CA GLU A 255 -16.23 16.87 -15.85
C GLU A 255 -14.93 16.20 -15.39
N ASP A 256 -14.80 15.90 -14.09
CA ASP A 256 -13.67 15.10 -13.57
C ASP A 256 -13.56 13.77 -14.32
N LEU A 257 -14.68 13.06 -14.47
CA LEU A 257 -14.71 11.77 -15.17
C LEU A 257 -14.31 11.89 -16.64
N SER A 258 -14.69 12.98 -17.32
CA SER A 258 -14.32 13.25 -18.71
C SER A 258 -12.81 13.48 -18.90
N HIS A 259 -12.11 13.86 -17.83
CA HIS A 259 -10.68 14.13 -17.84
C HIS A 259 -9.83 12.99 -17.26
N LEU A 260 -10.46 11.95 -16.71
CA LEU A 260 -9.75 10.72 -16.34
C LEU A 260 -9.34 10.00 -17.62
N TYR A 261 -8.03 9.90 -17.85
CA TYR A 261 -7.52 9.02 -18.90
C TYR A 261 -7.89 7.56 -18.59
N SER A 262 -8.04 6.74 -19.64
CA SER A 262 -8.64 5.40 -19.58
C SER A 262 -8.15 4.56 -18.39
N ASP A 263 -6.84 4.51 -18.16
CA ASP A 263 -6.30 3.61 -17.15
C ASP A 263 -6.59 4.11 -15.72
N LEU A 264 -6.66 5.42 -15.50
CA LEU A 264 -7.03 5.98 -14.20
C LEU A 264 -8.53 5.80 -13.92
N TYR A 265 -9.37 5.88 -14.95
CA TYR A 265 -10.77 5.50 -14.84
C TYR A 265 -10.90 4.04 -14.40
N TYR A 266 -10.11 3.11 -14.96
CA TYR A 266 -10.12 1.72 -14.53
C TYR A 266 -9.66 1.51 -13.09
N VAL A 267 -8.68 2.27 -12.59
CA VAL A 267 -8.29 2.23 -11.16
C VAL A 267 -9.49 2.55 -10.27
N TYR A 268 -10.22 3.62 -10.60
CA TYR A 268 -11.34 4.10 -9.80
C TYR A 268 -12.69 3.52 -10.20
N CYS A 269 -12.75 2.61 -11.19
CA CYS A 269 -14.00 2.23 -11.83
C CYS A 269 -15.04 1.68 -10.85
N HIS A 270 -14.63 0.92 -9.84
CA HIS A 270 -15.55 0.40 -8.85
C HIS A 270 -16.15 1.52 -7.99
N GLU A 271 -15.32 2.45 -7.52
CA GLU A 271 -15.79 3.61 -6.75
C GLU A 271 -16.70 4.50 -7.61
N ILE A 272 -16.32 4.75 -8.87
CA ILE A 272 -17.12 5.52 -9.83
C ILE A 272 -18.47 4.84 -10.06
N GLN A 273 -18.48 3.52 -10.32
CA GLN A 273 -19.70 2.75 -10.54
C GLN A 273 -20.61 2.74 -9.32
N THR A 274 -20.06 2.60 -8.11
CA THR A 274 -20.83 2.70 -6.86
C THR A 274 -21.51 4.06 -6.75
N ARG A 275 -20.76 5.15 -6.94
CA ARG A 275 -21.32 6.50 -6.88
C ARG A 275 -22.33 6.79 -7.98
N MET A 276 -22.13 6.26 -9.19
CA MET A 276 -23.12 6.37 -10.25
C MET A 276 -24.42 5.65 -9.91
N ALA A 277 -24.35 4.48 -9.26
CA ALA A 277 -25.53 3.74 -8.82
C ALA A 277 -26.26 4.41 -7.65
N GLU A 278 -25.53 5.17 -6.83
CA GLU A 278 -26.03 5.92 -5.66
C GLU A 278 -26.39 7.39 -5.99
N ASP A 279 -26.32 7.79 -7.26
CA ASP A 279 -26.53 9.17 -7.75
C ASP A 279 -25.63 10.22 -7.08
N GLU A 280 -24.41 9.82 -6.71
CA GLU A 280 -23.41 10.67 -6.07
C GLU A 280 -22.44 11.36 -7.06
N ILE A 281 -22.67 11.21 -8.36
CA ILE A 281 -21.89 11.90 -9.41
C ILE A 281 -22.68 13.12 -9.92
N MET A 282 -22.30 14.29 -9.44
CA MET A 282 -22.96 15.55 -9.79
C MET A 282 -22.45 16.16 -11.09
N THR A 283 -23.26 17.04 -11.66
CA THR A 283 -22.83 17.99 -12.69
C THR A 283 -21.91 19.05 -12.10
N GLU A 284 -21.12 19.69 -12.97
CA GLU A 284 -20.27 20.81 -12.58
C GLU A 284 -21.08 22.01 -12.05
N GLU A 285 -22.29 22.23 -12.57
CA GLU A 285 -23.19 23.28 -12.13
C GLU A 285 -23.69 23.03 -10.70
N GLU A 286 -24.12 21.82 -10.39
CA GLU A 286 -24.51 21.41 -9.04
C GLU A 286 -23.34 21.52 -8.06
N ALA A 287 -22.13 21.13 -8.48
CA ALA A 287 -20.93 21.27 -7.65
C ALA A 287 -20.64 22.73 -7.31
N ARG A 288 -20.72 23.64 -8.30
CA ARG A 288 -20.54 25.09 -8.09
C ARG A 288 -21.60 25.68 -7.18
N LYS A 289 -22.87 25.27 -7.35
CA LYS A 289 -23.96 25.70 -6.47
C LYS A 289 -23.70 25.28 -5.03
N ASN A 290 -23.30 24.03 -4.81
CA ASN A 290 -22.97 23.52 -3.48
C ASN A 290 -21.77 24.24 -2.84
N VAL A 291 -20.83 24.77 -3.64
CA VAL A 291 -19.76 25.65 -3.13
C VAL A 291 -20.31 26.99 -2.66
N ILE A 292 -21.26 27.58 -3.39
CA ILE A 292 -21.93 28.83 -2.98
C ILE A 292 -22.75 28.61 -1.70
N ASP A 293 -23.45 27.48 -1.61
CA ASP A 293 -24.28 27.10 -0.46
C ASP A 293 -23.44 26.64 0.76
N GLY A 294 -22.11 26.58 0.62
CA GLY A 294 -21.17 26.22 1.69
C GLY A 294 -21.13 24.73 2.04
N THR A 295 -21.75 23.87 1.23
CA THR A 295 -21.79 22.41 1.44
C THR A 295 -20.61 21.69 0.77
N LEU A 296 -19.92 22.34 -0.16
CA LEU A 296 -18.67 21.87 -0.77
C LEU A 296 -17.59 22.95 -0.74
N THR A 297 -16.33 22.51 -0.79
CA THR A 297 -15.16 23.36 -0.97
C THR A 297 -14.55 23.08 -2.34
N PHE A 298 -14.36 24.12 -3.15
CA PHE A 298 -13.57 24.01 -4.36
C PHE A 298 -12.09 24.28 -4.08
N VAL A 299 -11.24 23.29 -4.35
CA VAL A 299 -9.79 23.46 -4.33
C VAL A 299 -9.37 23.99 -5.69
N LYS A 300 -8.94 25.25 -5.73
CA LYS A 300 -8.37 25.85 -6.95
C LYS A 300 -7.17 25.05 -7.42
N GLY A 301 -7.02 24.91 -8.75
CA GLY A 301 -5.81 24.34 -9.32
C GLY A 301 -4.57 25.13 -8.91
N TYR A 302 -3.45 24.43 -8.74
CA TYR A 302 -2.23 25.01 -8.17
C TYR A 302 -0.98 24.33 -8.72
N ILE A 303 0.18 24.95 -8.50
CA ILE A 303 1.49 24.39 -8.80
C ILE A 303 2.19 24.12 -7.46
N HIS A 304 2.56 22.87 -7.19
CA HIS A 304 3.35 22.54 -6.00
C HIS A 304 4.74 23.19 -6.03
N SER A 305 5.41 23.24 -4.87
CA SER A 305 6.80 23.73 -4.75
C SER A 305 7.81 22.97 -5.61
N ASP A 306 7.47 21.76 -6.06
CA ASP A 306 8.25 20.95 -7.00
C ASP A 306 7.89 21.17 -8.49
N GLY A 307 7.01 22.14 -8.79
CA GLY A 307 6.59 22.50 -10.15
C GLY A 307 5.49 21.61 -10.74
N THR A 308 4.87 20.73 -9.96
CA THR A 308 3.77 19.88 -10.43
C THR A 308 2.46 20.67 -10.52
N ALA A 309 1.84 20.73 -11.69
CA ALA A 309 0.52 21.33 -11.88
C ALA A 309 -0.60 20.36 -11.50
N VAL A 310 -1.52 20.82 -10.65
CA VAL A 310 -2.68 20.08 -10.15
C VAL A 310 -3.94 20.81 -10.59
N LYS A 311 -4.87 20.09 -11.23
CA LYS A 311 -6.18 20.64 -11.63
C LYS A 311 -7.05 20.91 -10.39
N GLY A 312 -8.00 21.84 -10.51
CA GLY A 312 -8.98 22.06 -9.45
C GLY A 312 -9.89 20.83 -9.26
N TYR A 313 -10.47 20.69 -8.08
CA TYR A 313 -11.40 19.60 -7.74
C TYR A 313 -12.26 19.97 -6.52
N TYR A 314 -13.31 19.18 -6.25
CA TYR A 314 -14.29 19.43 -5.18
C TYR A 314 -14.08 18.49 -3.98
N MET A 315 -14.18 19.04 -2.76
CA MET A 315 -14.08 18.29 -1.49
C MET A 315 -15.10 18.74 -0.46
#